data_AF-V4X4A9-F1
#
_entry.id   AF-V4X4A9-F1
#
_cell.length_a   1.000
_cell.length_b   1.000
_cell.length_c   1.000
_cell.angle_alpha   90.00
_cell.angle_beta   90.00
_cell.angle_gamma   90.00
#
_symmetry.space_group_name_H-M   'P 1'
#
loop_
_entity.id
_entity.type
_entity.pdbx_description
1 polymer ?
#
loop_
_entity_poly.entity_id
_entity_poly.type
_entity_poly.pdbx_seq_one_letter_code
_entity_poly.pdbx_strand_id
1 'polypeptide(L)' 'DHERHTGHYPDDVTPWIVRCRRCPDGDRFLSERPARRFATTHARHTRHEVRVERPDGTTLTVSPETE' A
#
# COMPACT_ATOMS: atom_id res chain seq x y z
N ASP A 1 -6.29 -8.73 -9.43
CA ASP A 1 -5.79 -8.89 -8.06
C ASP A 1 -5.57 -10.38 -7.82
N HIS A 2 -4.32 -10.81 -7.67
CA HIS A 2 -3.97 -12.24 -7.59
C HIS A 2 -4.26 -12.82 -6.19
N GLU A 3 -4.28 -12.01 -5.12
CA GLU A 3 -4.68 -12.51 -3.79
C GLU A 3 -6.11 -13.05 -3.82
N ARG A 4 -7.02 -12.42 -4.57
CA ARG A 4 -8.38 -12.94 -4.78
C ARG A 4 -8.50 -14.11 -5.78
N HIS A 5 -7.41 -14.59 -6.39
CA HIS A 5 -7.45 -15.66 -7.41
C HIS A 5 -6.57 -16.87 -7.09
N THR A 6 -5.48 -16.74 -6.34
CA THR A 6 -4.53 -17.85 -6.09
C THR A 6 -4.34 -18.21 -4.62
N GLY A 7 -4.86 -17.42 -3.68
CA GLY A 7 -4.75 -17.71 -2.23
C GLY A 7 -3.33 -17.62 -1.65
N HIS A 8 -2.31 -17.42 -2.49
CA HIS A 8 -0.91 -17.23 -2.10
C HIS A 8 -0.25 -16.16 -2.97
N TYR A 9 0.63 -15.40 -2.32
CA TYR A 9 1.65 -14.62 -3.00
C TYR A 9 2.74 -15.59 -3.49
N PRO A 10 3.29 -15.43 -4.71
CA PRO A 10 4.46 -16.21 -5.10
C PRO A 10 5.60 -15.95 -4.12
N ASP A 11 6.22 -17.00 -3.59
CA ASP A 11 7.28 -16.90 -2.56
C ASP A 11 8.47 -16.04 -3.01
N ASP A 12 8.69 -15.89 -4.32
CA ASP A 12 9.79 -15.10 -4.89
C ASP A 12 9.46 -13.61 -5.13
N VAL A 13 8.27 -13.13 -4.74
CA VAL A 13 7.89 -11.73 -4.95
C VAL A 13 7.73 -10.99 -3.63
N THR A 14 8.67 -10.10 -3.32
CA THR A 14 8.49 -9.13 -2.24
C THR A 14 7.39 -8.13 -2.63
N PRO A 15 6.26 -8.08 -1.90
CA PRO A 15 5.15 -7.17 -2.22
C PRO A 15 5.50 -5.71 -1.95
N TRP A 16 4.74 -4.82 -2.58
CA TRP A 16 4.55 -3.47 -2.06
C TRP A 16 3.59 -3.55 -0.88
N ILE A 17 4.00 -3.05 0.28
CA ILE A 17 3.19 -3.11 1.51
C ILE A 17 2.69 -1.70 1.81
N VAL A 18 1.39 -1.56 2.02
CA VAL A 18 0.77 -0.29 2.38
C VAL A 18 0.22 -0.39 3.81
N ARG A 19 0.64 0.53 4.67
CA ARG A 19 0.20 0.59 6.08
C ARG A 19 -0.23 1.98 6.47
N CYS A 20 -1.44 2.08 7.01
CA CYS A 20 -1.91 3.26 7.73
C CYS A 20 -1.85 2.97 9.23
N ARG A 21 -1.10 3.75 10.02
CA ARG A 21 -0.98 3.50 11.47
C ARG A 21 -2.28 3.77 12.25
N ARG A 22 -3.24 4.45 11.63
CA ARG A 22 -4.52 4.83 12.26
C ARG A 22 -5.67 3.91 11.86
N CYS A 23 -5.44 2.98 10.94
CA CYS A 23 -6.42 2.00 10.49
C CYS A 23 -5.92 0.59 10.82
N PRO A 24 -6.82 -0.34 11.17
CA PRO A 24 -6.44 -1.75 11.37
C PRO A 24 -6.00 -2.41 10.05
N ASP A 25 -6.47 -1.88 8.91
CA ASP A 25 -6.20 -2.44 7.60
C ASP A 25 -4.88 -1.92 7.00
N GLY A 26 -4.05 -2.87 6.56
CA GLY A 26 -2.96 -2.67 5.63
C GLY A 26 -3.12 -3.61 4.44
N ASP A 27 -2.68 -3.18 3.26
CA ASP A 27 -2.87 -3.91 2.00
C ASP A 27 -1.52 -4.24 1.36
N ARG A 28 -1.50 -5.29 0.53
CA ARG A 28 -0.30 -5.71 -0.21
C ARG A 28 -0.58 -5.73 -1.70
N PHE A 29 0.41 -5.36 -2.49
CA PHE A 29 0.27 -5.23 -3.94
C PHE A 29 1.47 -5.74 -4.70
N LEU A 30 1.22 -6.39 -5.84
CA LEU A 30 2.26 -6.93 -6.72
C LEU A 30 3.00 -5.87 -7.52
N SER A 31 2.55 -4.63 -7.50
CA SER A 31 3.15 -3.55 -8.28
C SER A 31 2.93 -2.19 -7.63
N GLU A 32 3.80 -1.24 -8.00
CA GLU A 32 3.82 0.13 -7.47
C GLU A 32 2.51 0.88 -7.71
N ARG A 33 1.98 0.80 -8.94
CA ARG A 33 0.80 1.57 -9.36
C ARG A 33 -0.42 1.36 -8.45
N PRO A 34 -0.90 0.12 -8.22
CA PRO A 34 -2.04 -0.10 -7.33
C PRO A 34 -1.71 0.26 -5.87
N ALA A 35 -0.48 0.01 -5.39
CA ALA A 35 -0.06 0.41 -4.04
C ALA A 35 -0.15 1.92 -3.82
N ARG A 36 0.41 2.71 -4.75
CA ARG A 36 0.35 4.17 -4.71
C ARG A 36 -1.08 4.69 -4.84
N ARG A 37 -1.86 4.14 -5.77
CA ARG A 37 -3.25 4.56 -5.96
C ARG A 37 -4.07 4.35 -4.69
N PHE A 38 -3.93 3.19 -4.04
CA PHE A 38 -4.57 2.94 -2.75
C PHE A 38 -4.11 3.96 -1.70
N ALA A 39 -2.79 4.16 -1.54
CA ALA A 39 -2.25 5.06 -0.53
C ALA A 39 -2.75 6.50 -0.70
N THR A 40 -2.75 7.03 -1.93
CA THR A 40 -3.25 8.38 -2.23
C THR A 40 -4.74 8.50 -1.95
N THR A 41 -5.55 7.56 -2.44
CA THR A 41 -7.00 7.56 -2.19
C THR A 41 -7.28 7.47 -0.69
N HIS A 42 -6.64 6.55 0.01
CA HIS A 42 -6.81 6.37 1.45
C HIS A 42 -6.43 7.65 2.21
N ALA A 43 -5.25 8.23 1.93
CA ALA A 43 -4.80 9.45 2.57
C ALA A 43 -5.79 10.61 2.37
N ARG A 44 -6.30 10.81 1.15
CA ARG A 44 -7.31 11.85 0.86
C ARG A 44 -8.61 11.64 1.63
N HIS A 45 -9.16 10.43 1.64
CA HIS A 45 -10.46 10.17 2.27
C HIS A 45 -10.41 10.16 3.80
N THR A 46 -9.32 9.66 4.37
CA THR A 46 -9.18 9.49 5.82
C THR A 46 -8.43 10.63 6.49
N ARG A 47 -7.72 11.47 5.71
CA ARG A 47 -6.74 12.45 6.22
C ARG A 47 -5.65 11.81 7.06
N HIS A 48 -5.33 10.55 6.78
CA HIS A 48 -4.27 9.81 7.44
C HIS A 48 -3.00 9.81 6.59
N GLU A 49 -1.86 9.75 7.25
CA GLU A 49 -0.61 9.46 6.57
C GLU A 49 -0.50 7.95 6.32
N VAL A 50 -0.14 7.60 5.09
CA VAL A 50 -0.03 6.22 4.64
C VAL A 50 1.40 5.92 4.24
N ARG A 51 1.98 4.89 4.86
CA ARG A 51 3.33 4.41 4.56
C ARG A 51 3.25 3.35 3.47
N VAL A 52 4.08 3.47 2.44
CA VAL A 52 4.24 2.47 1.38
C VAL A 52 5.68 1.98 1.41
N GLU A 53 5.84 0.69 1.68
CA GLU A 53 7.12 -0.03 1.69
C GLU A 53 7.29 -0.71 0.33
N ARG A 54 8.47 -0.52 -0.28
CA ARG A 54 8.81 -1.05 -1.60
C ARG A 54 9.52 -2.40 -1.47
N PRO A 55 9.55 -3.21 -2.55
CA PRO A 55 10.29 -4.47 -2.58
C PRO A 55 11.78 -4.34 -2.26
N ASP A 56 12.39 -3.22 -2.64
CA ASP A 56 13.79 -2.89 -2.38
C ASP A 56 14.06 -2.41 -0.92
N GLY A 57 13.04 -2.43 -0.06
CA GLY A 57 13.15 -2.04 1.34
C GLY A 57 13.05 -0.53 1.58
N THR A 58 13.09 0.31 0.54
CA THR A 58 12.82 1.73 0.72
C THR A 58 11.35 1.98 1.08
N THR A 59 11.09 3.11 1.71
CA THR A 59 9.75 3.53 2.11
C THR A 59 9.45 4.90 1.54
N LEU A 60 8.19 5.14 1.19
CA LEU A 60 7.65 6.47 0.94
C LEU A 60 6.42 6.71 1.82
N THR A 61 6.19 7.96 2.21
CA THR A 61 5.00 8.39 2.96
C THR A 61 4.13 9.21 2.04
N VAL A 62 2.84 8.86 1.99
CA VAL A 62 1.81 9.64 1.31
C VAL A 62 1.00 10.37 2.37
N SER A 63 1.14 11.69 2.40
CA SER A 63 0.34 12.56 3.24
C SER A 63 -0.97 12.93 2.53
N PRO A 64 -2.03 13.26 3.27
CA PRO A 64 -3.18 13.91 2.66
C PRO A 64 -2.70 15.22 2.03
N GLU A 65 -3.06 15.45 0.77
CA GLU A 65 -2.89 16.78 0.18
C GLU A 65 -3.79 17.73 0.96
N THR A 66 -3.18 18.74 1.59
CA THR A 66 -3.92 19.88 2.14
C THR A 66 -4.44 20.66 0.94
N GLU A 67 -5.77 20.68 0.77
CA GLU A 67 -6.44 21.52 -0.23
C GLU A 67 -6.14 23.01 -0.03
#